data_AF-A0A3N1ZUE1-F1
#
_entry.id   AF-A0A3N1ZUE1-F1
#
_cell.length_a   1.000
_cell.length_b   1.000
_cell.length_c   1.000
_cell.angle_alpha   90.00
_cell.angle_beta   90.00
_cell.angle_gamma   90.00
#
_symmetry.space_group_name_H-M   'P 1'
#
loop_
_entity.id
_entity.type
_entity.pdbx_description
1 polymer ?
#
loop_
_entity_poly.entity_id
_entity_poly.type
_entity_poly.pdbx_seq_one_letter_code
_entity_poly.pdbx_strand_id
1 'polypeptide(L)'
;MTPFDDEVDPFEAGEKTPSPYLDEDLDSFDDSPVEDDDDLDDDDDDDDDDLDDATEDDDADSDDADDDDEDDDLDDDDLDDATEDEIDLVMALYREDSQPVAVTMASDLANDLDEFMTQLRRIPGDGGAVGMVSIAGEFFVLCRVRGRTVQVLLSDGVAANDWPIARDVADYLGEDIPDPDDDSDPLGDLGLLADQGVSEFDMEAICDNVDDDADELLRGIAKRMKFLPQFERALAAQGGRLH
;
A
#
# COMPACT_ATOMS: atom_id res chain seq x y z
N MET A 1 31.59 49.80 31.46
CA MET A 1 31.23 48.62 32.26
C MET A 1 31.07 47.46 31.28
N THR A 2 32.18 46.81 30.93
CA THR A 2 32.20 45.42 30.41
C THR A 2 32.45 44.49 31.63
N PRO A 3 32.54 43.16 31.48
CA PRO A 3 31.44 42.19 31.58
C PRO A 3 31.71 41.15 32.70
N PHE A 4 30.75 40.25 32.94
CA PHE A 4 30.94 38.96 33.66
C PHE A 4 30.09 37.97 32.84
N ASP A 5 30.61 37.04 32.04
CA ASP A 5 31.52 35.88 32.25
C ASP A 5 30.91 34.72 33.08
N ASP A 6 31.22 33.50 32.63
CA ASP A 6 30.85 32.12 33.05
C ASP A 6 29.42 31.66 32.69
N GLU A 7 29.15 30.84 31.67
CA GLU A 7 29.80 29.59 31.22
C GLU A 7 29.86 28.52 32.32
N VAL A 8 28.88 27.60 32.34
CA VAL A 8 29.09 26.16 32.58
C VAL A 8 27.82 25.38 32.20
N ASP A 9 27.94 24.62 31.13
CA ASP A 9 27.11 23.48 30.79
C ASP A 9 27.87 22.22 31.26
N PRO A 10 27.34 21.41 32.20
CA PRO A 10 27.99 20.17 32.57
C PRO A 10 27.00 18.99 32.46
N PHE A 11 26.69 18.54 31.24
CA PHE A 11 26.24 17.16 31.05
C PHE A 11 26.75 16.56 29.72
N GLU A 12 28.07 16.53 29.58
CA GLU A 12 28.77 15.60 28.68
C GLU A 12 29.73 14.72 29.50
N ALA A 13 29.34 13.46 29.72
CA ALA A 13 30.16 12.27 29.98
C ALA A 13 29.15 11.13 30.22
N GLY A 14 29.00 10.13 29.37
CA GLY A 14 30.06 9.27 28.88
C GLY A 14 30.07 7.99 29.70
N GLU A 15 29.06 7.12 29.51
CA GLU A 15 29.11 5.74 30.01
C GLU A 15 28.74 4.77 28.89
N LYS A 16 29.81 4.37 28.21
CA LYS A 16 29.87 3.26 27.27
C LYS A 16 29.83 1.98 28.12
N THR A 17 28.69 1.31 28.21
CA THR A 17 28.64 -0.02 28.81
C THR A 17 29.05 -1.07 27.77
N PRO A 18 30.10 -1.87 28.03
CA PRO A 18 30.50 -2.95 27.13
C PRO A 18 29.56 -4.15 27.31
N SER A 19 29.09 -4.71 26.19
CA SER A 19 28.49 -6.04 26.13
C SER A 19 29.57 -7.11 26.31
N PRO A 20 29.43 -8.07 27.25
CA PRO A 20 30.38 -9.18 27.37
C PRO A 20 29.68 -10.54 27.39
N TYR A 21 29.44 -11.15 26.22
CA TYR A 21 29.32 -12.61 26.04
C TYR A 21 29.77 -12.88 24.59
N LEU A 22 31.07 -12.96 24.30
CA LEU A 22 31.96 -14.13 24.43
C LEU A 22 31.44 -15.35 23.67
N ASP A 23 32.11 -15.56 22.53
CA ASP A 23 32.21 -16.78 21.72
C ASP A 23 32.39 -18.04 22.55
N GLU A 24 31.69 -19.12 22.15
CA GLU A 24 32.19 -20.48 22.29
C GLU A 24 31.85 -21.28 21.01
N ASP A 25 32.93 -21.66 20.31
CA ASP A 25 33.01 -22.70 19.30
C ASP A 25 32.25 -23.97 19.70
N LEU A 26 31.36 -24.49 18.85
CA LEU A 26 30.91 -25.90 18.71
C LEU A 26 30.05 -25.95 17.42
N ASP A 27 30.09 -26.88 16.47
CA ASP A 27 30.82 -28.12 16.23
C ASP A 27 30.64 -28.42 14.73
N SER A 28 31.66 -29.04 14.14
CA SER A 28 31.65 -29.63 12.80
C SER A 28 30.69 -30.82 12.69
N PHE A 29 29.71 -30.81 11.79
CA PHE A 29 28.94 -32.00 11.32
C PHE A 29 28.16 -31.54 10.07
N ASP A 30 28.03 -32.23 8.95
CA ASP A 30 28.49 -33.52 8.42
C ASP A 30 28.23 -33.47 6.91
N ASP A 31 29.24 -33.82 6.12
CA ASP A 31 29.16 -34.00 4.68
C ASP A 31 28.71 -35.45 4.44
N SER A 32 27.45 -35.63 4.05
CA SER A 32 26.93 -36.90 3.58
C SER A 32 26.46 -36.73 2.13
N PRO A 33 27.20 -37.25 1.12
CA PRO A 33 26.69 -37.38 -0.23
C PRO A 33 25.72 -38.57 -0.28
N VAL A 34 24.52 -38.37 -0.82
CA VAL A 34 23.63 -39.48 -1.20
C VAL A 34 23.65 -39.64 -2.71
N GLU A 35 23.82 -40.90 -3.09
CA GLU A 35 24.23 -41.41 -4.39
C GLU A 35 23.10 -41.44 -5.41
N ASP A 36 23.51 -41.35 -6.69
CA ASP A 36 22.84 -41.85 -7.89
C ASP A 36 22.31 -43.29 -7.75
N ASP A 37 21.09 -43.51 -8.25
CA ASP A 37 20.51 -44.68 -8.96
C ASP A 37 18.99 -44.37 -9.03
N ASP A 38 18.24 -44.50 -10.11
CA ASP A 38 18.10 -45.65 -10.99
C ASP A 38 17.60 -45.21 -12.39
N ASP A 39 18.22 -45.80 -13.42
CA ASP A 39 17.71 -45.91 -14.79
C ASP A 39 16.38 -46.68 -14.83
N LEU A 40 15.41 -46.21 -15.63
CA LEU A 40 14.29 -47.03 -16.09
C LEU A 40 14.22 -46.97 -17.62
N ASP A 41 14.82 -48.01 -18.24
CA ASP A 41 14.52 -48.52 -19.58
C ASP A 41 13.01 -48.89 -19.67
N ASP A 42 12.27 -48.43 -20.68
CA ASP A 42 12.08 -49.04 -22.01
C ASP A 42 11.23 -50.33 -21.96
N ASP A 43 9.96 -50.23 -22.36
CA ASP A 43 9.23 -51.34 -22.99
C ASP A 43 8.21 -50.77 -23.97
N ASP A 44 8.53 -51.03 -25.24
CA ASP A 44 7.71 -51.07 -26.44
C ASP A 44 6.34 -51.75 -26.22
N ASP A 45 5.29 -51.21 -26.83
CA ASP A 45 4.24 -52.03 -27.45
C ASP A 45 3.50 -51.18 -28.51
N ASP A 46 3.89 -51.42 -29.76
CA ASP A 46 3.09 -51.25 -30.98
C ASP A 46 1.73 -51.97 -30.82
N ASP A 47 0.63 -51.32 -31.18
CA ASP A 47 -0.43 -52.01 -31.94
C ASP A 47 -1.17 -51.01 -32.85
N ASP A 48 -0.88 -51.17 -34.14
CA ASP A 48 -1.66 -50.72 -35.28
C ASP A 48 -3.02 -51.45 -35.25
N ASP A 49 -4.14 -50.74 -35.39
CA ASP A 49 -5.35 -51.33 -35.97
C ASP A 49 -6.22 -50.23 -36.59
N ASP A 50 -5.95 -50.00 -37.88
CA ASP A 50 -6.87 -49.43 -38.85
C ASP A 50 -8.15 -50.28 -38.93
N LEU A 51 -9.31 -49.71 -38.57
CA LEU A 51 -10.61 -50.22 -39.00
C LEU A 51 -11.55 -49.08 -39.38
N ASP A 52 -11.61 -48.84 -40.69
CA ASP A 52 -12.76 -48.26 -41.38
C ASP A 52 -14.00 -49.16 -41.15
N ASP A 53 -15.08 -48.60 -40.59
CA ASP A 53 -16.43 -49.03 -40.96
C ASP A 53 -17.36 -47.82 -41.01
N ALA A 54 -17.82 -47.55 -42.23
CA ALA A 54 -18.76 -46.51 -42.55
C ALA A 54 -20.18 -47.06 -42.30
N THR A 55 -20.92 -46.41 -41.41
CA THR A 55 -22.38 -46.50 -41.40
C THR A 55 -22.96 -45.11 -41.61
N GLU A 56 -23.37 -44.85 -42.85
CA GLU A 56 -24.36 -43.85 -43.23
C GLU A 56 -25.75 -44.32 -42.74
N ASP A 57 -26.44 -43.48 -41.97
CA ASP A 57 -27.91 -43.40 -41.79
C ASP A 57 -28.11 -42.19 -40.84
N ASP A 58 -28.27 -40.96 -41.34
CA ASP A 58 -29.51 -40.34 -41.84
C ASP A 58 -30.61 -40.30 -40.76
N ASP A 59 -30.88 -39.10 -40.22
CA ASP A 59 -32.24 -38.53 -40.08
C ASP A 59 -32.24 -37.25 -39.20
N ALA A 60 -32.44 -36.13 -39.91
CA ALA A 60 -33.42 -35.07 -39.66
C ALA A 60 -33.35 -34.18 -38.40
N ASP A 61 -33.04 -32.90 -38.70
CA ASP A 61 -33.79 -31.68 -38.35
C ASP A 61 -34.12 -31.39 -36.88
N SER A 62 -33.52 -30.31 -36.35
CA SER A 62 -34.28 -29.14 -35.84
C SER A 62 -33.34 -27.99 -35.48
N ASP A 63 -33.76 -26.77 -35.83
CA ASP A 63 -33.47 -25.47 -35.19
C ASP A 63 -32.91 -25.61 -33.75
N ASP A 64 -31.85 -24.91 -33.35
CA ASP A 64 -31.82 -23.45 -33.27
C ASP A 64 -30.39 -22.93 -33.40
N ALA A 65 -30.26 -21.84 -34.14
CA ALA A 65 -29.15 -20.92 -33.94
C ALA A 65 -29.55 -19.99 -32.79
N ASP A 66 -29.29 -20.40 -31.55
CA ASP A 66 -29.14 -19.44 -30.45
C ASP A 66 -27.65 -19.11 -30.34
N ASP A 67 -27.23 -18.27 -31.29
CA ASP A 67 -26.17 -17.29 -31.13
C ASP A 67 -26.79 -16.17 -30.28
N ASP A 68 -26.73 -16.31 -28.95
CA ASP A 68 -26.97 -15.27 -27.94
C ASP A 68 -26.79 -15.91 -26.54
N ASP A 69 -25.57 -16.38 -26.23
CA ASP A 69 -25.08 -16.11 -24.88
C ASP A 69 -24.40 -14.75 -25.02
N GLU A 70 -25.23 -13.70 -24.98
CA GLU A 70 -24.79 -12.33 -24.79
C GLU A 70 -23.82 -12.37 -23.59
N ASP A 71 -22.54 -12.06 -23.88
CA ASP A 71 -21.51 -11.70 -22.91
C ASP A 71 -22.03 -10.51 -22.07
N ASP A 72 -22.92 -10.78 -21.12
CA ASP A 72 -23.43 -9.85 -20.12
C ASP A 72 -22.82 -10.18 -18.74
N ASP A 73 -21.64 -10.80 -18.72
CA ASP A 73 -20.68 -10.69 -17.61
C ASP A 73 -20.05 -9.28 -17.61
N LEU A 74 -20.87 -8.23 -17.78
CA LEU A 74 -20.48 -6.93 -17.29
C LEU A 74 -20.31 -7.12 -15.78
N ASP A 75 -19.05 -7.27 -15.34
CA ASP A 75 -18.67 -7.21 -13.93
C ASP A 75 -19.38 -5.99 -13.33
N ASP A 76 -20.49 -6.23 -12.64
CA ASP A 76 -21.27 -5.23 -11.88
C ASP A 76 -20.50 -4.81 -10.60
N ASP A 77 -19.19 -5.12 -10.56
CA ASP A 77 -18.26 -4.94 -9.47
C ASP A 77 -17.26 -3.79 -9.72
N ASP A 78 -17.35 -3.08 -10.85
CA ASP A 78 -16.56 -1.87 -11.07
C ASP A 78 -17.12 -0.73 -10.19
N LEU A 79 -16.42 -0.44 -9.09
CA LEU A 79 -16.73 0.67 -8.20
C LEU A 79 -16.68 2.01 -8.97
N ASP A 80 -17.61 2.92 -8.67
CA ASP A 80 -17.61 4.25 -9.25
C ASP A 80 -16.37 5.05 -8.76
N ASP A 81 -15.71 5.75 -9.69
CA ASP A 81 -14.63 6.68 -9.37
C ASP A 81 -15.09 7.78 -8.42
N ALA A 82 -14.25 8.13 -7.44
CA ALA A 82 -14.48 9.30 -6.62
C ALA A 82 -14.47 10.56 -7.49
N THR A 83 -15.52 11.38 -7.35
CA THR A 83 -15.66 12.63 -8.08
C THR A 83 -14.74 13.71 -7.49
N GLU A 84 -14.47 14.78 -8.26
CA GLU A 84 -13.65 15.91 -7.78
C GLU A 84 -14.21 16.57 -6.50
N ASP A 85 -15.53 16.49 -6.26
CA ASP A 85 -16.17 17.04 -5.08
C ASP A 85 -16.04 16.12 -3.84
N GLU A 86 -15.81 14.82 -4.04
CA GLU A 86 -15.58 13.83 -2.97
C GLU A 86 -14.10 13.75 -2.58
N ILE A 87 -13.17 14.16 -3.45
CA ILE A 87 -11.75 14.10 -3.16
C ILE A 87 -11.31 15.37 -2.39
N ASP A 88 -11.09 15.25 -1.09
CA ASP A 88 -10.68 16.38 -0.25
C ASP A 88 -9.20 16.75 -0.46
N LEU A 89 -8.35 15.73 -0.58
CA LEU A 89 -6.90 15.89 -0.52
C LEU A 89 -6.19 14.82 -1.35
N VAL A 90 -5.26 15.24 -2.22
CA VAL A 90 -4.20 14.38 -2.75
C VAL A 90 -2.88 15.12 -2.65
N MET A 91 -1.96 14.62 -1.82
CA MET A 91 -0.74 15.34 -1.47
C MET A 91 0.48 14.42 -1.32
N ALA A 92 1.66 14.89 -1.74
CA ALA A 92 2.93 14.27 -1.42
C ALA A 92 3.74 15.13 -0.43
N LEU A 93 4.28 14.47 0.58
CA LEU A 93 5.15 15.02 1.62
C LEU A 93 6.53 14.35 1.50
N TYR A 94 7.58 15.15 1.44
CA TYR A 94 8.95 14.66 1.34
C TYR A 94 9.96 15.66 1.90
N ARG A 95 11.20 15.23 2.12
CA ARG A 95 12.29 16.11 2.55
C ARG A 95 13.30 16.29 1.44
N GLU A 96 13.53 17.54 1.05
CA GLU A 96 14.61 17.95 0.14
C GLU A 96 15.68 18.67 0.96
N ASP A 97 16.90 18.14 0.98
CA ASP A 97 17.99 18.64 1.82
C ASP A 97 17.55 18.79 3.30
N SER A 98 16.88 17.77 3.84
CA SER A 98 16.25 17.74 5.18
C SER A 98 15.11 18.75 5.44
N GLN A 99 14.81 19.64 4.50
CA GLN A 99 13.72 20.61 4.63
C GLN A 99 12.38 19.97 4.21
N PRO A 100 11.32 20.03 5.05
CA PRO A 100 10.00 19.52 4.66
C PRO A 100 9.43 20.28 3.46
N VAL A 101 8.86 19.52 2.53
CA VAL A 101 8.14 19.95 1.35
C VAL A 101 6.81 19.21 1.29
N ALA A 102 5.73 19.92 1.00
CA ALA A 102 4.41 19.35 0.74
C ALA A 102 3.89 19.94 -0.57
N VAL A 103 3.38 19.09 -1.45
CA VAL A 103 2.88 19.46 -2.77
C VAL A 103 1.57 18.72 -3.05
N THR A 104 0.58 19.44 -3.58
CA THR A 104 -0.66 18.81 -4.04
C THR A 104 -0.38 18.03 -5.32
N MET A 105 -1.10 16.95 -5.54
CA MET A 105 -1.00 16.14 -6.76
C MET A 105 -2.28 16.31 -7.60
N ALA A 106 -2.43 15.52 -8.67
CA ALA A 106 -3.68 15.49 -9.44
C ALA A 106 -4.74 14.73 -8.63
N SER A 107 -5.99 15.20 -8.68
CA SER A 107 -7.13 14.56 -7.99
C SER A 107 -7.39 13.15 -8.52
N ASP A 108 -7.21 12.90 -9.83
CA ASP A 108 -7.41 11.59 -10.45
C ASP A 108 -6.57 10.47 -9.82
N LEU A 109 -5.48 10.79 -9.12
CA LEU A 109 -4.66 9.80 -8.40
C LEU A 109 -5.38 9.23 -7.16
N ALA A 110 -6.49 9.81 -6.74
CA ALA A 110 -7.34 9.27 -5.67
C ALA A 110 -8.17 8.07 -6.14
N ASN A 111 -8.14 7.70 -7.42
CA ASN A 111 -8.86 6.56 -7.98
C ASN A 111 -7.94 5.44 -8.51
N ASP A 112 -6.62 5.62 -8.47
CA ASP A 112 -5.64 4.65 -9.01
C ASP A 112 -4.39 4.60 -8.10
N LEU A 113 -4.31 3.55 -7.27
CA LEU A 113 -3.21 3.40 -6.33
C LEU A 113 -1.86 3.19 -7.04
N ASP A 114 -1.84 2.47 -8.16
CA ASP A 114 -0.63 2.14 -8.91
C ASP A 114 -0.01 3.37 -9.56
N GLU A 115 -0.82 4.24 -10.16
CA GLU A 115 -0.38 5.51 -10.69
C GLU A 115 0.03 6.46 -9.54
N PHE A 116 -0.70 6.47 -8.41
CA PHE A 116 -0.31 7.24 -7.23
C PHE A 116 1.08 6.85 -6.72
N MET A 117 1.33 5.55 -6.52
CA MET A 117 2.64 4.99 -6.18
C MET A 117 3.70 5.38 -7.22
N THR A 118 3.36 5.29 -8.50
CA THR A 118 4.28 5.61 -9.61
C THR A 118 4.68 7.08 -9.61
N GLN A 119 3.77 7.99 -9.30
CA GLN A 119 4.08 9.41 -9.17
C GLN A 119 4.94 9.68 -7.93
N LEU A 120 4.65 9.04 -6.79
CA LEU A 120 5.47 9.15 -5.58
C LEU A 120 6.92 8.66 -5.80
N ARG A 121 7.12 7.60 -6.58
CA ARG A 121 8.47 7.09 -6.95
C ARG A 121 9.33 8.11 -7.70
N ARG A 122 8.73 9.11 -8.35
CA ARG A 122 9.44 10.15 -9.10
C ARG A 122 9.96 11.28 -8.21
N ILE A 123 9.49 11.36 -6.97
CA ILE A 123 9.84 12.45 -6.05
C ILE A 123 11.19 12.16 -5.39
N PRO A 124 12.19 13.05 -5.54
CA PRO A 124 13.46 12.92 -4.84
C PRO A 124 13.25 13.27 -3.35
N GLY A 125 13.63 12.38 -2.44
CA GLY A 125 13.54 12.65 -1.00
C GLY A 125 14.48 11.80 -0.17
N ASP A 126 15.14 12.42 0.81
CA ASP A 126 16.15 11.79 1.68
C ASP A 126 15.59 10.57 2.46
N GLY A 127 14.28 10.60 2.75
CA GLY A 127 13.53 9.53 3.41
C GLY A 127 12.35 9.06 2.56
N GLY A 128 12.46 9.14 1.24
CA GLY A 128 11.33 8.86 0.33
C GLY A 128 10.20 9.88 0.40
N ALA A 129 9.09 9.54 -0.26
CA ALA A 129 7.89 10.36 -0.33
C ALA A 129 6.72 9.66 0.36
N VAL A 130 5.91 10.44 1.08
CA VAL A 130 4.66 10.02 1.71
C VAL A 130 3.52 10.68 0.95
N GLY A 131 2.73 9.87 0.28
CA GLY A 131 1.43 10.24 -0.25
C GLY A 131 0.35 10.21 0.83
N MET A 132 -0.56 11.17 0.75
CA MET A 132 -1.75 11.29 1.56
C MET A 132 -2.94 11.52 0.63
N VAL A 133 -3.97 10.68 0.77
CA VAL A 133 -5.27 10.82 0.10
C VAL A 133 -6.37 10.86 1.16
N SER A 134 -7.34 11.77 1.02
CA SER A 134 -8.58 11.83 1.81
C SER A 134 -9.76 11.88 0.85
N ILE A 135 -10.77 11.07 1.13
CA ILE A 135 -11.99 10.98 0.33
C ILE A 135 -13.21 11.11 1.26
N ALA A 136 -14.15 11.95 0.85
CA ALA A 136 -15.45 12.26 1.45
C ALA A 136 -15.41 12.68 2.93
N GLY A 137 -14.23 13.01 3.47
CA GLY A 137 -13.99 13.14 4.91
C GLY A 137 -14.08 11.83 5.69
N GLU A 138 -14.29 10.69 5.03
CA GLU A 138 -14.62 9.41 5.68
C GLU A 138 -13.37 8.57 6.00
N PHE A 139 -12.42 8.49 5.07
CA PHE A 139 -11.21 7.70 5.24
C PHE A 139 -10.01 8.35 4.56
N PHE A 140 -8.82 7.89 4.95
CA PHE A 140 -7.58 8.28 4.29
C PHE A 140 -6.70 7.09 3.92
N VAL A 141 -5.90 7.31 2.87
CA VAL A 141 -4.84 6.39 2.46
C VAL A 141 -3.49 7.08 2.66
N LEU A 142 -2.57 6.38 3.32
CA LEU A 142 -1.16 6.72 3.34
C LEU A 142 -0.40 5.75 2.47
N CYS A 143 0.44 6.28 1.57
CA CYS A 143 1.37 5.47 0.80
C CYS A 143 2.77 6.04 0.95
N ARG A 144 3.72 5.23 1.41
CA ARG A 144 5.12 5.64 1.52
C ARG A 144 6.01 4.86 0.59
N VAL A 145 6.69 5.60 -0.28
CA VAL A 145 7.63 5.06 -1.27
C VAL A 145 9.06 5.41 -0.89
N ARG A 146 9.90 4.39 -0.72
CA ARG A 146 11.33 4.49 -0.38
C ARG A 146 12.18 3.57 -1.22
N GLY A 147 12.78 4.11 -2.28
CA GLY A 147 13.55 3.32 -3.23
C GLY A 147 12.65 2.28 -3.90
N ARG A 148 12.80 1.01 -3.52
CA ARG A 148 11.98 -0.11 -4.04
C ARG A 148 10.88 -0.54 -3.07
N THR A 149 10.89 -0.04 -1.84
CA THR A 149 9.92 -0.39 -0.81
C THR A 149 8.73 0.54 -0.91
N VAL A 150 7.54 -0.04 -0.91
CA VAL A 150 6.27 0.66 -0.75
C VAL A 150 5.57 0.09 0.47
N GLN A 151 5.08 0.97 1.33
CA GLN A 151 4.26 0.65 2.50
C GLN A 151 2.96 1.43 2.34
N VAL A 152 1.81 0.80 2.57
CA VAL A 152 0.50 1.45 2.50
C VAL A 152 -0.27 1.24 3.79
N LEU A 153 -1.18 2.16 4.10
CA LEU A 153 -2.17 2.06 5.16
C LEU A 153 -3.47 2.67 4.66
N LEU A 154 -4.56 1.95 4.82
CA LEU A 154 -5.93 2.41 4.68
C LEU A 154 -6.51 2.57 6.09
N SER A 155 -7.07 3.74 6.41
CA SER A 155 -7.56 4.01 7.77
C SER A 155 -8.83 3.26 8.14
N ASP A 156 -9.62 2.87 7.13
CA ASP A 156 -10.91 2.21 7.26
C ASP A 156 -11.01 1.12 6.19
N GLY A 157 -10.94 -0.16 6.60
CA GLY A 157 -11.04 -1.29 5.69
C GLY A 157 -12.41 -1.45 5.04
N VAL A 158 -13.50 -1.01 5.68
CA VAL A 158 -14.86 -1.11 5.14
C VAL A 158 -15.02 -0.22 3.92
N ALA A 159 -14.28 0.89 3.84
CA ALA A 159 -14.26 1.79 2.68
C ALA A 159 -13.89 1.08 1.36
N ALA A 160 -13.20 -0.07 1.40
CA ALA A 160 -12.89 -0.86 0.20
C ALA A 160 -14.12 -1.48 -0.48
N ASN A 161 -15.28 -1.49 0.19
CA ASN A 161 -16.55 -1.89 -0.43
C ASN A 161 -17.11 -0.83 -1.38
N ASP A 162 -16.74 0.43 -1.22
CA ASP A 162 -17.37 1.56 -1.92
C ASP A 162 -16.38 2.35 -2.79
N TRP A 163 -15.07 2.35 -2.45
CA TRP A 163 -14.10 3.26 -3.06
C TRP A 163 -12.97 2.53 -3.81
N PRO A 164 -12.71 2.84 -5.11
CA PRO A 164 -11.71 2.16 -5.92
C PRO A 164 -10.31 2.12 -5.29
N ILE A 165 -9.81 3.25 -4.78
CA ILE A 165 -8.47 3.28 -4.17
C ILE A 165 -8.38 2.49 -2.87
N ALA A 166 -9.47 2.38 -2.09
CA ALA A 166 -9.49 1.58 -0.88
C ALA A 166 -9.46 0.09 -1.23
N ARG A 167 -10.21 -0.31 -2.27
CA ARG A 167 -10.15 -1.66 -2.84
C ARG A 167 -8.77 -2.00 -3.36
N ASP A 168 -8.14 -1.10 -4.13
CA ASP A 168 -6.77 -1.26 -4.60
C ASP A 168 -5.78 -1.47 -3.44
N VAL A 169 -5.97 -0.81 -2.30
CA VAL A 169 -5.11 -1.00 -1.12
C VAL A 169 -5.29 -2.40 -0.53
N ALA A 170 -6.54 -2.87 -0.36
CA ALA A 170 -6.81 -4.22 0.12
C ALA A 170 -6.20 -5.29 -0.82
N ASP A 171 -6.40 -5.12 -2.14
CA ASP A 171 -5.83 -5.99 -3.18
C ASP A 171 -4.30 -5.98 -3.18
N TYR A 172 -3.70 -4.79 -3.06
CA TYR A 172 -2.24 -4.63 -2.97
C TYR A 172 -1.65 -5.33 -1.74
N LEU A 173 -2.35 -5.28 -0.61
CA LEU A 173 -1.95 -5.96 0.62
C LEU A 173 -2.24 -7.47 0.58
N GLY A 174 -3.18 -7.90 -0.28
CA GLY A 174 -3.71 -9.26 -0.29
C GLY A 174 -4.53 -9.57 0.96
N GLU A 175 -5.21 -8.56 1.50
CA GLU A 175 -6.08 -8.67 2.68
C GLU A 175 -7.54 -8.78 2.26
N ASP A 176 -8.33 -9.52 3.03
CA ASP A 176 -9.78 -9.66 2.79
C ASP A 176 -10.49 -8.35 3.15
N ILE A 177 -11.42 -7.91 2.30
CA ILE A 177 -12.27 -6.74 2.57
C ILE A 177 -13.30 -7.13 3.64
N PRO A 178 -13.43 -6.38 4.74
CA PRO A 178 -14.44 -6.66 5.77
C PRO A 178 -15.87 -6.46 5.25
N ASP A 179 -16.82 -7.16 5.87
CA ASP A 179 -18.24 -6.99 5.53
C ASP A 179 -18.67 -5.53 5.82
N PRO A 180 -19.59 -4.94 5.05
CA PRO A 180 -20.02 -3.54 5.25
C PRO A 180 -20.72 -3.27 6.58
N ASP A 181 -21.15 -4.33 7.29
CA ASP A 181 -21.77 -4.26 8.61
C ASP A 181 -20.76 -4.44 9.78
N ASP A 182 -19.48 -4.70 9.49
CA ASP A 182 -18.43 -4.88 10.50
C ASP A 182 -17.90 -3.55 11.06
N ASP A 183 -17.09 -3.64 12.12
CA ASP A 183 -16.37 -2.50 12.67
C ASP A 183 -15.26 -2.04 11.70
N SER A 184 -15.06 -0.72 11.60
CA SER A 184 -14.01 -0.10 10.78
C SER A 184 -12.64 -0.28 11.46
N ASP A 185 -11.85 -1.21 10.93
CA ASP A 185 -10.46 -1.44 11.31
C ASP A 185 -9.50 -0.99 10.19
N PRO A 186 -8.33 -0.41 10.51
CA PRO A 186 -7.34 -0.03 9.49
C PRO A 186 -6.65 -1.25 8.86
N LEU A 187 -6.33 -1.16 7.56
CA LEU A 187 -5.59 -2.20 6.81
C LEU A 187 -4.17 -1.72 6.47
N GLY A 188 -3.19 -2.60 6.59
CA GLY A 188 -1.79 -2.34 6.21
C GLY A 188 -0.85 -1.93 7.35
N ASP A 189 0.14 -1.10 7.05
CA ASP A 189 1.29 -0.87 7.95
C ASP A 189 1.12 0.36 8.85
N LEU A 190 0.57 0.19 10.05
CA LEU A 190 0.46 1.27 11.05
C LEU A 190 1.81 1.89 11.46
N GLY A 191 2.90 1.16 11.29
CA GLY A 191 4.27 1.59 11.59
C GLY A 191 4.94 2.39 10.46
N LEU A 192 4.25 2.62 9.33
CA LEU A 192 4.84 3.21 8.13
C LEU A 192 5.44 4.61 8.34
N LEU A 193 5.12 5.32 9.43
CA LEU A 193 5.64 6.66 9.76
C LEU A 193 6.41 6.73 11.09
N ALA A 194 6.75 5.58 11.68
CA ALA A 194 7.44 5.50 12.97
C ALA A 194 8.76 6.29 13.00
N ASP A 195 9.58 6.17 11.96
CA ASP A 195 10.84 6.91 11.83
C ASP A 195 10.67 8.41 11.55
N GLN A 196 9.45 8.85 11.24
CA GLN A 196 9.10 10.26 11.02
C GLN A 196 8.37 10.88 12.21
N GLY A 197 8.24 10.16 13.32
CA GLY A 197 7.68 10.66 14.57
C GLY A 197 6.19 10.41 14.77
N VAL A 198 5.60 9.47 14.02
CA VAL A 198 4.24 8.96 14.25
C VAL A 198 4.37 7.48 14.59
N SER A 199 4.24 7.13 15.87
CA SER A 199 4.35 5.73 16.29
C SER A 199 3.15 4.92 15.82
N GLU A 200 3.28 3.59 15.79
CA GLU A 200 2.17 2.66 15.49
C GLU A 200 0.97 2.92 16.41
N PHE A 201 1.21 3.06 17.72
CA PHE A 201 0.17 3.39 18.69
C PHE A 201 -0.48 4.76 18.44
N ASP A 202 0.30 5.77 18.01
CA ASP A 202 -0.27 7.06 17.63
C ASP A 202 -1.09 6.96 16.34
N MET A 203 -0.70 6.08 15.41
CA MET A 203 -1.41 5.86 14.16
C MET A 203 -2.74 5.14 14.40
N GLU A 204 -2.73 4.08 15.20
CA GLU A 204 -3.92 3.34 15.65
C GLU A 204 -4.91 4.30 16.32
N ALA A 205 -4.45 5.09 17.29
CA ALA A 205 -5.30 6.08 17.96
C ALA A 205 -5.81 7.21 17.05
N ILE A 206 -5.18 7.44 15.88
CA ILE A 206 -5.68 8.37 14.88
C ILE A 206 -6.76 7.71 14.02
N CYS A 207 -6.59 6.44 13.64
CA CYS A 207 -7.57 5.69 12.86
C CYS A 207 -8.85 5.44 13.67
N ASP A 208 -8.73 5.17 14.97
CA ASP A 208 -9.87 4.99 15.90
C ASP A 208 -10.73 6.26 16.09
N ASN A 209 -10.26 7.42 15.61
CA ASN A 209 -10.94 8.70 15.82
C ASN A 209 -11.98 8.99 14.73
N VAL A 210 -13.07 8.24 14.78
CA VAL A 210 -14.20 8.30 13.83
C VAL A 210 -15.05 9.58 13.89
N ASP A 211 -14.78 10.47 14.85
CA ASP A 211 -15.55 11.72 15.03
C ASP A 211 -14.99 12.89 14.19
N ASP A 212 -13.73 12.79 13.73
CA ASP A 212 -13.04 13.85 12.99
C ASP A 212 -12.93 13.47 11.50
N ASP A 213 -13.02 14.47 10.61
CA ASP A 213 -12.88 14.26 9.18
C ASP A 213 -11.47 13.77 8.81
N ALA A 214 -11.37 12.91 7.79
CA ALA A 214 -10.12 12.29 7.37
C ALA A 214 -8.99 13.29 7.02
N ASP A 215 -9.30 14.44 6.44
CA ASP A 215 -8.32 15.49 6.14
C ASP A 215 -7.80 16.18 7.43
N GLU A 216 -8.62 16.30 8.46
CA GLU A 216 -8.22 16.78 9.79
C GLU A 216 -7.29 15.78 10.50
N LEU A 217 -7.57 14.49 10.37
CA LEU A 217 -6.70 13.41 10.85
C LEU A 217 -5.32 13.47 10.16
N LEU A 218 -5.30 13.57 8.82
CA LEU A 218 -4.07 13.73 8.03
C LEU A 218 -3.28 15.00 8.40
N ARG A 219 -3.98 16.10 8.68
CA ARG A 219 -3.35 17.33 9.21
C ARG A 219 -2.68 17.06 10.56
N GLY A 220 -3.31 16.27 11.42
CA GLY A 220 -2.74 15.78 12.68
C GLY A 220 -1.47 14.94 12.49
N ILE A 221 -1.43 14.09 11.47
CA ILE A 221 -0.26 13.31 11.07
C ILE A 221 0.86 14.23 10.56
N ALA A 222 0.56 15.13 9.62
CA ALA A 222 1.52 16.10 9.08
C ALA A 222 2.14 16.98 10.18
N LYS A 223 1.37 17.33 11.21
CA LYS A 223 1.87 18.05 12.39
C LYS A 223 2.91 17.23 13.17
N ARG A 224 2.64 15.96 13.46
CA ARG A 224 3.57 15.05 14.15
C ARG A 224 4.86 14.84 13.34
N MET A 225 4.75 14.74 12.02
CA MET A 225 5.89 14.65 11.10
C MET A 225 6.69 15.96 10.94
N LYS A 226 6.22 17.08 11.50
CA LYS A 226 6.79 18.44 11.37
C LYS A 226 6.69 19.03 9.96
N PHE A 227 5.58 18.77 9.27
CA PHE A 227 5.23 19.28 7.93
C PHE A 227 4.11 20.32 7.95
N LEU A 228 3.49 20.60 9.11
CA LEU A 228 2.27 21.41 9.19
C LEU A 228 2.31 22.73 8.39
N PRO A 229 3.35 23.60 8.48
CA PRO A 229 3.36 24.84 7.72
C PRO A 229 3.32 24.65 6.19
N GLN A 230 3.95 23.57 5.70
CA GLN A 230 4.00 23.24 4.29
C GLN A 230 2.68 22.61 3.83
N PHE A 231 2.14 21.71 4.64
CA PHE A 231 0.85 21.07 4.43
C PHE A 231 -0.27 22.12 4.27
N GLU A 232 -0.38 23.04 5.24
CA GLU A 232 -1.38 24.12 5.23
C GLU A 232 -1.26 25.02 3.99
N ARG A 233 -0.03 25.32 3.60
CA ARG A 233 0.23 26.13 2.41
C ARG A 233 -0.17 25.40 1.13
N ALA A 234 0.08 24.10 1.07
CA ALA A 234 -0.30 23.27 -0.08
C ALA A 234 -1.82 23.10 -0.15
N LEU A 235 -2.49 22.84 0.97
CA LEU A 235 -3.95 22.75 1.07
C LEU A 235 -4.64 24.06 0.65
N ALA A 236 -4.16 25.21 1.14
CA ALA A 236 -4.69 26.51 0.71
C ALA A 236 -4.50 26.76 -0.81
N ALA A 237 -3.45 26.20 -1.42
CA ALA A 237 -3.22 26.29 -2.85
C ALA A 237 -4.04 25.27 -3.68
N GLN A 238 -4.58 24.23 -3.04
CA GLN A 238 -5.55 23.29 -3.62
C GLN A 238 -6.92 23.95 -3.67
N GLY A 239 -7.42 24.46 -2.54
CA GLY A 239 -8.73 25.13 -2.45
C GLY A 239 -8.81 26.44 -3.25
N GLY A 240 -7.68 27.10 -3.51
CA GLY A 240 -7.61 28.25 -4.42
C GLY A 240 -7.61 27.89 -5.91
N ARG A 241 -7.61 26.60 -6.27
CA ARG A 241 -7.59 26.10 -7.65
C ARG A 241 -8.98 25.75 -8.19
N LEU A 242 -10.02 25.84 -7.34
CA LEU A 242 -11.43 25.71 -7.72
C LEU A 242 -11.94 27.05 -8.27
N HIS A 243 -12.04 27.11 -9.61
CA HIS A 243 -12.77 28.08 -10.47
C HIS A 243 -12.58 29.60 -10.26
#